data_AF-A0A7S1EJT7-F1
#
_entry.id   AF-A0A7S1EJT7-F1
#
_cell.length_a   1.000
_cell.length_b   1.000
_cell.length_c   1.000
_cell.angle_alpha   90.00
_cell.angle_beta   90.00
_cell.angle_gamma   90.00
#
_symmetry.space_group_name_H-M   'P 1'
#
loop_
_entity.id
_entity.type
_entity.pdbx_description
1 polymer ?
#
loop_
_entity_poly.entity_id
_entity_poly.type
_entity_poly.pdbx_seq_one_letter_code
_entity_poly.pdbx_strand_id
1 'polypeptide(L)'
;QLKNILAFMECEDETDVAFLALVVAEFGPDAPEPNRNKAYISYIDSVQLYHTAACRMSKRGVLCTTECSSKEACSEERKDIVRRVLIGYLDSVRLRGFEGLYIWAMPPNDLHHDYVFHMRPIQQHCPSPQQLDLWYTKLLTVAQDEGVIAGFDSNAHAEGDPEDTVRTLPASLFGPDTSLRHVPQFP
;
A
#
# COMPACT_ATOMS: atom_id res chain seq x y z
N GLN A 1 -4.66 -13.13 -11.35
CA GLN A 1 -4.09 -12.16 -12.29
C GLN A 1 -3.14 -11.24 -11.53
N LEU A 2 -1.93 -11.03 -12.05
CA LEU A 2 -1.02 -10.00 -11.54
C LEU A 2 -1.37 -8.66 -12.22
N LYS A 3 -1.44 -7.58 -11.45
CA LYS A 3 -1.66 -6.22 -11.96
C LYS A 3 -0.64 -5.27 -11.36
N ASN A 4 -0.24 -4.29 -12.16
CA ASN A 4 0.62 -3.19 -11.75
C ASN A 4 -0.15 -1.89 -11.96
N ILE A 5 -0.30 -1.11 -10.90
CA ILE A 5 -0.97 0.19 -10.90
C ILE A 5 0.08 1.23 -10.59
N LEU A 6 0.23 2.22 -11.47
CA LEU A 6 1.15 3.34 -11.32
C LEU A 6 0.32 4.63 -11.25
N ALA A 7 0.67 5.52 -10.32
CA ALA A 7 0.13 6.88 -10.29
C ALA A 7 1.19 7.88 -10.75
N PHE A 8 0.75 8.81 -11.59
CA PHE A 8 1.56 9.85 -12.19
C PHE A 8 1.08 11.22 -11.71
N MET A 9 2.00 12.13 -11.52
CA MET A 9 1.73 13.55 -11.30
C MET A 9 2.19 14.31 -12.55
N GLU A 10 1.27 15.04 -13.16
CA GLU A 10 1.58 15.99 -14.22
C GLU A 10 2.23 17.23 -13.59
N CYS A 11 3.42 17.57 -14.07
CA CYS A 11 4.17 18.75 -13.64
C CYS A 11 3.81 19.98 -14.49
N GLU A 12 4.15 21.19 -14.02
CA GLU A 12 3.88 22.43 -14.76
C GLU A 12 4.55 22.48 -16.16
N ASP A 13 5.62 21.70 -16.36
CA ASP A 13 6.32 21.58 -17.64
C ASP A 13 5.77 20.47 -18.55
N GLU A 14 4.54 20.01 -18.28
CA GLU A 14 3.83 18.95 -19.01
C GLU A 14 4.54 17.58 -18.96
N THR A 15 5.46 17.40 -18.00
CA THR A 15 6.11 16.11 -17.75
C THR A 15 5.32 15.29 -16.73
N ASP A 16 5.12 14.01 -17.03
CA ASP A 16 4.55 13.05 -16.08
C ASP A 16 5.63 12.40 -15.21
N VAL A 17 5.44 12.45 -13.89
CA VAL A 17 6.32 11.77 -12.93
C VAL A 17 5.57 10.66 -12.21
N ALA A 18 6.00 9.42 -12.40
CA ALA A 18 5.51 8.29 -11.62
C ALA A 18 5.98 8.39 -10.17
N PHE A 19 5.06 8.33 -9.21
CA PHE A 19 5.41 8.50 -7.79
C PHE A 19 4.86 7.45 -6.84
N LEU A 20 3.93 6.62 -7.30
CA LEU A 20 3.36 5.51 -6.55
C LEU A 20 3.24 4.31 -7.47
N ALA A 21 3.63 3.15 -6.96
CA ALA A 21 3.45 1.86 -7.59
C ALA A 21 2.76 0.90 -6.62
N LEU A 22 1.79 0.16 -7.14
CA LEU A 22 1.06 -0.87 -6.42
C LEU A 22 1.02 -2.13 -7.28
N VAL A 23 1.63 -3.21 -6.79
CA VAL A 23 1.67 -4.53 -7.43
C VAL A 23 0.75 -5.46 -6.67
N VAL A 24 -0.25 -6.02 -7.35
CA VAL A 24 -1.31 -6.81 -6.73
C VAL A 24 -1.52 -8.13 -7.45
N ALA A 25 -1.76 -9.18 -6.67
CA ALA A 25 -2.22 -10.48 -7.14
C ALA A 25 -3.71 -10.64 -6.79
N GLU A 26 -4.55 -10.79 -7.81
CA GLU A 26 -5.99 -11.00 -7.65
C GLU A 26 -6.37 -12.43 -8.04
N PHE A 27 -7.05 -13.14 -7.15
CA PHE A 27 -7.56 -14.49 -7.36
C PHE A 27 -9.08 -14.42 -7.51
N GLY A 28 -9.57 -14.61 -8.73
CA GLY A 28 -11.00 -14.50 -9.06
C GLY A 28 -11.85 -15.70 -8.63
N PRO A 29 -13.10 -15.79 -9.09
CA PRO A 29 -14.05 -16.84 -8.69
C PRO A 29 -13.62 -18.24 -9.12
N ASP A 30 -12.85 -18.36 -10.21
CA ASP A 30 -12.35 -19.65 -10.71
C ASP A 30 -11.14 -20.17 -9.93
N ALA A 31 -10.57 -19.38 -9.02
CA ALA A 31 -9.46 -19.84 -8.18
C ALA A 31 -9.96 -20.91 -7.18
N PRO A 32 -9.11 -21.92 -6.88
CA PRO A 32 -9.43 -22.89 -5.84
C PRO A 32 -9.37 -22.25 -4.45
N GLU A 33 -10.10 -22.83 -3.51
CA GLU A 33 -9.93 -22.50 -2.09
C GLU A 33 -8.50 -22.82 -1.63
N PRO A 34 -7.91 -22.01 -0.72
CA PRO A 34 -8.55 -20.91 0.02
C PRO A 34 -8.37 -19.53 -0.63
N ASN A 35 -8.00 -19.44 -1.91
CA ASN A 35 -7.64 -18.15 -2.53
C ASN A 35 -8.78 -17.51 -3.34
N ARG A 36 -9.92 -18.20 -3.50
CA ARG A 36 -11.05 -17.71 -4.27
C ARG A 36 -11.51 -16.33 -3.79
N ASN A 37 -11.74 -15.42 -4.73
CA ASN A 37 -12.19 -14.05 -4.47
C ASN A 37 -11.29 -13.27 -3.50
N LYS A 38 -9.97 -13.53 -3.48
CA LYS A 38 -9.03 -12.82 -2.61
C LYS A 38 -8.02 -12.01 -3.41
N ALA A 39 -7.61 -10.88 -2.87
CA ALA A 39 -6.54 -10.05 -3.40
C ALA A 39 -5.34 -10.05 -2.45
N TYR A 40 -4.15 -9.80 -2.98
CA TYR A 40 -2.93 -9.66 -2.20
C TYR A 40 -2.11 -8.49 -2.74
N ILE A 41 -1.73 -7.55 -1.87
CA ILE A 41 -0.77 -6.51 -2.23
C ILE A 41 0.63 -7.10 -2.08
N SER A 42 1.30 -7.35 -3.20
CA SER A 42 2.65 -7.90 -3.23
C SER A 42 3.69 -6.83 -2.94
N TYR A 43 3.56 -5.66 -3.56
CA TYR A 43 4.43 -4.51 -3.32
C TYR A 43 3.64 -3.22 -3.37
N ILE A 44 3.98 -2.30 -2.48
CA ILE A 44 3.63 -0.89 -2.58
C ILE A 44 4.89 -0.07 -2.37
N ASP A 45 5.14 0.88 -3.27
CA ASP A 45 6.29 1.76 -3.17
C ASP A 45 5.89 3.17 -3.59
N SER A 46 6.52 4.17 -2.98
CA SER A 46 6.29 5.56 -3.36
C SER A 46 7.57 6.37 -3.23
N VAL A 47 7.71 7.37 -4.09
CA VAL A 47 8.81 8.32 -4.04
C VAL A 47 8.30 9.70 -3.63
N GLN A 48 9.07 10.39 -2.81
CA GLN A 48 8.86 11.78 -2.47
C GLN A 48 9.02 12.61 -3.75
N LEU A 49 7.92 13.21 -4.21
CA LEU A 49 7.97 14.27 -5.20
C LEU A 49 8.36 15.56 -4.48
N TYR A 50 9.44 16.20 -4.92
CA TYR A 50 9.81 17.54 -4.46
C TYR A 50 9.28 18.54 -5.47
N HIS A 51 8.29 19.32 -5.07
CA HIS A 51 7.68 20.31 -5.96
C HIS A 51 8.56 21.55 -6.21
N THR A 52 9.74 21.66 -5.56
CA THR A 52 10.51 22.91 -5.53
C THR A 52 11.31 23.19 -6.80
N ALA A 53 11.23 24.45 -7.29
CA ALA A 53 12.20 25.04 -8.22
C ALA A 53 13.64 25.11 -7.68
N ALA A 54 13.86 24.81 -6.39
CA ALA A 54 15.18 24.63 -5.79
C ALA A 54 15.73 23.19 -5.97
N CYS A 55 14.89 22.20 -6.30
CA CYS A 55 15.28 20.81 -6.58
C CYS A 55 15.67 20.67 -8.06
N ARG A 56 16.91 21.02 -8.39
CA ARG A 56 17.44 21.00 -9.76
C ARG A 56 17.56 19.58 -10.34
N MET A 57 17.06 19.41 -11.56
CA MET A 57 17.80 18.75 -12.63
C MET A 57 18.14 19.76 -13.75
N SER A 58 19.44 20.08 -13.84
CA SER A 58 20.20 20.61 -15.00
C SER A 58 19.65 21.77 -15.87
N LYS A 59 20.26 22.96 -15.71
CA LYS A 59 20.64 23.98 -16.72
C LYS A 59 19.65 24.50 -17.77
N ARG A 60 18.42 24.00 -17.90
CA ARG A 60 17.37 24.57 -18.74
C ARG A 60 16.30 25.12 -17.80
N GLY A 61 16.20 26.45 -17.74
CA GLY A 61 15.31 27.14 -16.83
C GLY A 61 13.86 26.68 -17.02
N VAL A 62 13.30 26.10 -15.97
CA VAL A 62 11.86 25.92 -15.77
C VAL A 62 11.54 26.66 -14.49
N LEU A 63 10.72 27.71 -14.59
CA LEU A 63 10.15 28.41 -13.45
C LEU A 63 8.88 27.65 -13.05
N CYS A 64 8.92 26.96 -11.91
CA CYS A 64 7.72 26.48 -11.22
C CYS A 64 7.06 27.69 -10.53
N THR A 65 5.79 27.94 -10.79
CA THR A 65 5.02 29.10 -10.32
C THR A 65 4.08 28.77 -9.16
N THR A 66 3.90 27.51 -8.81
CA THR A 66 3.21 27.10 -7.58
C THR A 66 4.18 27.04 -6.39
N GLU A 67 3.89 27.83 -5.36
CA GLU A 67 4.56 27.72 -4.07
C GLU A 67 4.34 26.30 -3.54
N CYS A 68 5.42 25.55 -3.43
CA CYS A 68 5.39 24.23 -2.83
C CYS A 68 5.10 24.39 -1.35
N SER A 69 4.25 23.51 -0.82
CA SER A 69 4.16 23.29 0.61
C SER A 69 5.56 22.95 1.18
N SER A 70 5.80 23.18 2.48
CA SER A 70 7.10 22.83 3.09
C SER A 70 7.44 21.34 2.87
N LYS A 71 8.70 20.94 3.06
CA LYS A 71 9.14 19.53 2.89
C LYS A 71 8.24 18.56 3.66
N GLU A 72 7.82 18.97 4.86
CA GLU A 72 6.92 18.23 5.73
C GLU A 72 5.53 18.11 5.11
N ALA A 73 4.98 19.22 4.61
CA ALA A 73 3.66 19.23 3.99
C ALA A 73 3.61 18.39 2.69
N CYS A 74 4.62 18.44 1.81
CA CYS A 74 4.68 17.53 0.66
C CYS A 74 4.78 16.05 1.07
N SER A 75 5.43 15.75 2.19
CA SER A 75 5.47 14.37 2.72
C SER A 75 4.10 13.88 3.17
N GLU A 76 3.32 14.76 3.82
CA GLU A 76 1.96 14.46 4.25
C GLU A 76 0.98 14.37 3.08
N GLU A 77 1.08 15.27 2.09
CA GLU A 77 0.28 15.20 0.85
C GLU A 77 0.50 13.87 0.12
N ARG A 78 1.77 13.44 -0.05
CA ARG A 78 2.07 12.12 -0.64
C ARG A 78 1.41 11.00 0.17
N LYS A 79 1.55 11.00 1.50
CA LYS A 79 0.95 9.96 2.36
C LYS A 79 -0.57 9.92 2.21
N ASP A 80 -1.23 11.08 2.11
CA ASP A 80 -2.68 11.15 1.91
C ASP A 80 -3.12 10.63 0.54
N ILE A 81 -2.37 10.94 -0.52
CA ILE A 81 -2.64 10.38 -1.85
C ILE A 81 -2.49 8.85 -1.84
N VAL A 82 -1.40 8.33 -1.26
CA VAL A 82 -1.19 6.87 -1.14
C VAL A 82 -2.33 6.23 -0.36
N ARG A 83 -2.76 6.84 0.75
CA ARG A 83 -3.92 6.38 1.54
C ARG A 83 -5.19 6.31 0.69
N ARG A 84 -5.49 7.36 -0.07
CA ARG A 84 -6.71 7.45 -0.91
C ARG A 84 -6.68 6.44 -2.06
N VAL A 85 -5.53 6.22 -2.69
CA VAL A 85 -5.37 5.19 -3.73
C VAL A 85 -5.61 3.79 -3.17
N LEU A 86 -5.09 3.49 -1.98
CA LEU A 86 -5.31 2.21 -1.33
C LEU A 86 -6.77 1.98 -0.93
N ILE A 87 -7.44 2.98 -0.35
CA ILE A 87 -8.87 2.90 -0.03
C ILE A 87 -9.70 2.73 -1.31
N GLY A 88 -9.38 3.46 -2.38
CA GLY A 88 -10.02 3.29 -3.68
C GLY A 88 -9.79 1.90 -4.28
N TYR A 89 -8.62 1.31 -4.08
CA TYR A 89 -8.35 -0.07 -4.50
C TYR A 89 -9.17 -1.09 -3.68
N LEU A 90 -9.28 -0.90 -2.35
CA LEU A 90 -10.15 -1.71 -1.48
C LEU A 90 -11.60 -1.66 -1.97
N ASP A 91 -12.11 -0.47 -2.27
CA ASP A 91 -13.47 -0.31 -2.78
C ASP A 91 -13.64 -0.95 -4.17
N SER A 92 -12.64 -0.82 -5.04
CA SER A 92 -12.65 -1.44 -6.36
C SER A 92 -12.69 -2.96 -6.31
N VAL A 93 -11.91 -3.61 -5.44
CA VAL A 93 -11.95 -5.08 -5.30
C VAL A 93 -13.29 -5.52 -4.71
N ARG A 94 -13.83 -4.78 -3.72
CA ARG A 94 -15.15 -5.03 -3.13
C ARG A 94 -16.26 -5.00 -4.18
N LEU A 95 -16.30 -3.94 -5.00
CA LEU A 95 -17.30 -3.78 -6.07
C LEU A 95 -17.21 -4.88 -7.14
N ARG A 96 -16.05 -5.54 -7.27
CA ARG A 96 -15.84 -6.67 -8.19
C ARG A 96 -16.09 -8.04 -7.54
N GLY A 97 -16.58 -8.08 -6.30
CA GLY A 97 -16.95 -9.31 -5.61
C GLY A 97 -15.79 -10.03 -4.91
N PHE A 98 -14.67 -9.34 -4.65
CA PHE A 98 -13.63 -9.89 -3.79
C PHE A 98 -14.08 -9.86 -2.33
N GLU A 99 -13.79 -10.94 -1.61
CA GLU A 99 -14.22 -11.19 -0.23
C GLU A 99 -13.10 -10.90 0.79
N GLY A 100 -11.87 -10.75 0.31
CA GLY A 100 -10.75 -10.38 1.17
C GLY A 100 -9.56 -9.82 0.40
N LEU A 101 -8.75 -9.03 1.11
CA LEU A 101 -7.48 -8.51 0.66
C LEU A 101 -6.45 -8.72 1.78
N TYR A 102 -5.28 -9.23 1.42
CA TYR A 102 -4.17 -9.42 2.34
C TYR A 102 -3.05 -8.42 2.04
N ILE A 103 -2.44 -7.92 3.11
CA ILE A 103 -1.28 -7.03 3.08
C ILE A 103 -0.23 -7.64 3.98
N TRP A 104 0.99 -7.78 3.47
CA TRP A 104 2.14 -8.04 4.33
C TRP A 104 2.82 -6.71 4.66
N ALA A 105 2.67 -6.25 5.91
CA ALA A 105 3.30 -5.04 6.40
C ALA A 105 4.78 -5.31 6.72
N MET A 106 5.63 -5.21 5.71
CA MET A 106 7.08 -5.27 5.86
C MET A 106 7.68 -4.00 5.25
N PRO A 107 8.39 -3.17 6.01
CA PRO A 107 9.17 -2.09 5.43
C PRO A 107 10.44 -2.66 4.76
N PRO A 108 11.01 -1.95 3.77
CA PRO A 108 12.30 -2.33 3.21
C PRO A 108 13.39 -2.22 4.28
N ASN A 109 14.16 -3.28 4.45
CA ASN A 109 15.30 -3.32 5.38
C ASN A 109 16.49 -2.59 4.74
N ASP A 110 16.81 -1.37 5.18
CA ASP A 110 17.97 -0.56 4.78
C ASP A 110 17.97 0.09 3.37
N LEU A 111 18.93 1.01 3.20
CA LEU A 111 19.13 2.02 2.14
C LEU A 111 19.22 1.48 0.69
N HIS A 112 19.15 0.15 0.49
CA HIS A 112 19.40 -0.51 -0.79
C HIS A 112 18.33 -1.53 -1.21
N HIS A 113 17.26 -1.72 -0.42
CA HIS A 113 16.13 -2.56 -0.82
C HIS A 113 14.98 -1.70 -1.32
N ASP A 114 15.04 -1.32 -2.60
CA ASP A 114 13.92 -0.70 -3.29
C ASP A 114 12.91 -1.78 -3.70
N TYR A 115 11.61 -1.52 -3.52
CA TYR A 115 10.58 -2.47 -3.95
C TYR A 115 10.30 -2.31 -5.44
N VAL A 116 10.01 -1.08 -5.88
CA VAL A 116 9.70 -0.78 -7.27
C VAL A 116 10.56 0.35 -7.80
N PHE A 117 10.67 1.46 -7.06
CA PHE A 117 11.39 2.63 -7.54
C PHE A 117 12.87 2.56 -7.16
N HIS A 118 13.71 2.32 -8.16
CA HIS A 118 15.16 2.28 -7.97
C HIS A 118 15.71 3.64 -7.52
N MET A 119 16.59 3.63 -6.51
CA MET A 119 17.31 4.79 -5.96
C MET A 119 16.39 5.86 -5.38
N ARG A 120 15.74 5.54 -4.26
CA ARG A 120 14.92 6.52 -3.54
C ARG A 120 15.74 7.74 -3.07
N PRO A 121 15.11 8.93 -2.96
CA PRO A 121 15.78 10.10 -2.40
C PRO A 121 16.38 9.80 -1.02
N ILE A 122 17.64 10.14 -0.81
CA ILE A 122 18.39 9.82 0.43
C ILE A 122 17.68 10.38 1.68
N GLN A 123 17.00 11.51 1.53
CA GLN A 123 16.29 12.17 2.62
C GLN A 123 14.87 11.61 2.86
N GLN A 124 14.39 10.68 2.02
CA GLN A 124 13.10 10.02 2.21
C GLN A 124 13.22 8.96 3.31
N HIS A 125 12.54 9.23 4.42
CA HIS A 125 12.49 8.33 5.55
C HIS A 125 11.71 7.05 5.21
N CYS A 126 12.33 5.88 5.41
CA CYS A 126 11.63 4.59 5.39
C CYS A 126 11.03 4.32 6.78
N PRO A 127 9.73 3.99 6.88
CA PRO A 127 9.09 3.74 8.18
C PRO A 127 9.69 2.51 8.87
N SER A 128 9.77 2.54 10.20
CA SER A 128 10.01 1.32 10.98
C SER A 128 8.81 0.36 10.89
N PRO A 129 8.95 -0.93 11.23
CA PRO A 129 7.83 -1.87 11.23
C PRO A 129 6.63 -1.37 12.04
N GLN A 130 6.85 -0.87 13.26
CA GLN A 130 5.80 -0.32 14.11
C GLN A 130 5.12 0.92 13.51
N GLN A 131 5.88 1.80 12.85
CA GLN A 131 5.31 2.97 12.17
C GLN A 131 4.44 2.55 10.98
N LEU A 132 4.87 1.53 10.24
CA LEU A 132 4.13 0.99 9.10
C LEU A 132 2.83 0.31 9.55
N ASP A 133 2.89 -0.49 10.62
CA ASP A 133 1.71 -1.14 11.21
C ASP A 133 0.68 -0.13 11.68
N LEU A 134 1.13 0.92 12.39
CA LEU A 134 0.25 2.00 12.83
C LEU A 134 -0.37 2.74 11.64
N TRP A 135 0.40 2.94 10.57
CA TRP A 135 -0.09 3.61 9.36
C TRP A 135 -1.18 2.80 8.66
N TYR A 136 -0.98 1.48 8.47
CA TYR A 136 -2.02 0.61 7.93
C TYR A 136 -3.25 0.52 8.83
N THR A 137 -3.06 0.43 10.15
CA THR A 137 -4.17 0.40 11.11
C THR A 137 -5.05 1.64 10.95
N LYS A 138 -4.45 2.84 10.92
CA LYS A 138 -5.20 4.09 10.71
C LYS A 138 -5.92 4.12 9.36
N LEU A 139 -5.27 3.66 8.29
CA LEU A 139 -5.88 3.59 6.96
C LEU A 139 -7.10 2.67 6.95
N LEU A 140 -6.98 1.48 7.53
CA LEU A 140 -8.04 0.48 7.57
C LEU A 140 -9.19 0.89 8.49
N THR A 141 -8.91 1.58 9.61
CA THR A 141 -9.95 2.21 10.44
C THR A 141 -10.77 3.21 9.62
N VAL A 142 -10.11 4.08 8.84
CA VAL A 142 -10.86 5.02 7.97
C VAL A 142 -11.67 4.29 6.90
N ALA A 143 -11.10 3.24 6.28
CA ALA A 143 -11.85 2.43 5.32
C ALA A 143 -13.08 1.75 5.96
N GLN A 144 -12.97 1.32 7.22
CA GLN A 144 -14.09 0.73 7.95
C GLN A 144 -15.15 1.79 8.29
N ASP A 145 -14.73 2.96 8.78
CA ASP A 145 -15.61 4.07 9.12
C ASP A 145 -16.37 4.62 7.89
N GLU A 146 -15.72 4.62 6.72
CA GLU A 146 -16.31 4.98 5.42
C GLU A 146 -17.18 3.85 4.82
N GLY A 147 -17.24 2.68 5.45
CA GLY A 147 -18.03 1.53 4.98
C GLY A 147 -17.43 0.82 3.77
N VAL A 148 -16.15 1.06 3.46
CA VAL A 148 -15.41 0.40 2.37
C VAL A 148 -15.04 -1.03 2.76
N ILE A 149 -14.79 -1.32 4.04
CA ILE A 149 -14.56 -2.68 4.57
C ILE A 149 -15.44 -2.93 5.79
N ALA A 150 -15.80 -4.19 6.09
CA ALA A 150 -16.60 -4.47 7.29
C ALA A 150 -15.75 -4.58 8.56
N GLY A 151 -14.47 -4.97 8.43
CA GLY A 151 -13.50 -5.03 9.52
C GLY A 151 -12.12 -5.37 8.99
N PHE A 152 -11.14 -5.51 9.88
CA PHE A 152 -9.80 -6.03 9.59
C PHE A 152 -9.20 -6.66 10.85
N ASP A 153 -8.22 -7.55 10.67
CA ASP A 153 -7.50 -8.19 11.77
C ASP A 153 -6.06 -8.50 11.34
N SER A 154 -5.18 -8.71 12.31
CA SER A 154 -3.80 -9.13 12.10
C SER A 154 -3.65 -10.62 12.34
N ASN A 155 -3.06 -11.31 11.35
CA ASN A 155 -2.64 -12.70 11.50
C ASN A 155 -1.20 -12.83 12.02
N ALA A 156 -0.54 -11.71 12.36
CA ALA A 156 0.78 -11.75 12.98
C ALA A 156 0.69 -12.32 14.41
N HIS A 157 1.68 -13.12 14.80
CA HIS A 157 1.81 -13.60 16.18
C HIS A 157 2.03 -12.40 17.10
N ALA A 158 1.24 -12.31 18.18
CA ALA A 158 1.50 -11.33 19.22
C ALA A 158 2.75 -11.76 20.01
N GLU A 159 3.53 -10.81 20.53
CA GLU A 159 4.62 -11.14 21.46
C GLU A 159 4.06 -11.92 22.66
N GLY A 160 4.54 -13.16 22.84
CA GLY A 160 4.07 -14.05 23.91
C GLY A 160 3.06 -15.12 23.47
N ASP A 161 2.67 -15.17 22.20
CA ASP A 161 1.91 -16.30 21.67
C ASP A 161 2.74 -17.60 21.75
N PRO A 162 2.16 -18.72 22.22
CA PRO A 162 2.77 -20.05 22.05
C PRO A 162 3.12 -20.32 20.58
N GLU A 163 4.27 -20.96 20.30
CA GLU A 163 4.70 -21.32 18.93
C GLU A 163 3.63 -22.09 18.14
N ASP A 164 2.78 -22.85 18.83
CA ASP A 164 1.70 -23.65 18.24
C ASP A 164 0.37 -22.89 18.07
N THR A 165 0.35 -21.56 18.26
CA THR A 165 -0.88 -20.77 18.13
C THR A 165 -1.28 -20.67 16.65
N VAL A 166 -2.10 -21.62 16.19
CA VAL A 166 -2.73 -21.56 14.88
C VAL A 166 -3.83 -20.51 14.89
N ARG A 167 -3.48 -19.26 14.55
CA ARG A 167 -4.46 -18.21 14.29
C ARG A 167 -5.10 -18.47 12.93
N THR A 168 -6.39 -18.80 12.92
CA THR A 168 -7.17 -18.89 11.68
C THR A 168 -7.43 -17.48 11.14
N LEU A 169 -7.15 -17.26 9.85
CA LEU A 169 -7.51 -16.02 9.16
C LEU A 169 -9.01 -15.73 9.36
N PRO A 170 -9.42 -14.45 9.54
CA PRO A 170 -10.83 -14.09 9.56
C PRO A 170 -11.53 -14.62 8.31
N ALA A 171 -12.75 -15.13 8.48
CA ALA A 171 -13.52 -15.83 7.45
C ALA A 171 -13.77 -14.97 6.19
N SER A 172 -13.79 -13.65 6.31
CA SER A 172 -13.96 -12.66 5.25
C SER A 172 -13.79 -11.27 5.86
N LEU A 173 -13.28 -10.29 5.09
CA LEU A 173 -13.28 -8.87 5.50
C LEU A 173 -14.69 -8.24 5.41
N PHE A 174 -15.71 -9.00 4.97
CA PHE A 174 -17.04 -8.53 4.60
C PHE A 174 -18.24 -9.29 5.21
N GLY A 175 -18.08 -10.28 6.11
CA GLY A 175 -19.22 -10.94 6.78
C GLY A 175 -19.02 -12.44 7.08
N PRO A 176 -19.96 -13.11 7.79
CA PRO A 176 -19.61 -14.31 8.54
C PRO A 176 -19.86 -15.64 7.80
N ASP A 177 -18.87 -16.52 8.00
CA ASP A 177 -18.91 -17.99 8.01
C ASP A 177 -18.59 -18.75 6.70
N THR A 178 -17.37 -19.30 6.63
CA THR A 178 -17.10 -20.76 6.63
C THR A 178 -15.58 -21.04 6.59
N SER A 179 -15.15 -22.06 7.31
CA SER A 179 -13.76 -22.41 7.66
C SER A 179 -12.85 -22.91 6.51
N LEU A 180 -11.54 -22.56 6.49
CA LEU A 180 -10.37 -23.49 6.68
C LEU A 180 -8.99 -22.99 6.15
N ARG A 181 -8.00 -23.19 7.05
CA ARG A 181 -6.60 -23.68 6.96
C ARG A 181 -5.50 -22.95 6.16
N HIS A 182 -4.50 -22.53 6.96
CA HIS A 182 -3.05 -22.59 6.77
C HIS A 182 -2.56 -22.80 5.33
N VAL A 183 -2.17 -21.70 4.67
CA VAL A 183 -1.41 -21.75 3.43
C VAL A 183 0.07 -21.65 3.80
N PRO A 184 0.89 -22.69 3.55
CA PRO A 184 2.34 -22.59 3.68
C PRO A 184 2.85 -21.43 2.82
N GLN A 185 3.81 -20.68 3.35
CA GLN A 185 4.59 -19.75 2.53
C GLN A 185 5.16 -20.56 1.35
N PHE A 186 4.85 -20.14 0.12
CA PHE A 186 5.42 -20.75 -1.09
C PHE A 186 6.96 -20.59 -1.05
N PRO A 187 7.69 -21.56 -1.65
CA PRO A 187 9.12 -21.77 -1.46
C PRO A 187 10.01 -20.62 -1.95
#